data_AF-E2A7Q2-F1
#
_entry.id   AF-E2A7Q2-F1
#
_cell.length_a   1.000
_cell.length_b   1.000
_cell.length_c   1.000
_cell.angle_alpha   90.00
_cell.angle_beta   90.00
_cell.angle_gamma   90.00
#
_symmetry.space_group_name_H-M   'P 1'
#
loop_
_entity.id
_entity.type
_entity.pdbx_description
1 polymer ?
#
loop_
_entity_poly.entity_id
_entity_poly.type
_entity_poly.pdbx_seq_one_letter_code
_entity_poly.pdbx_strand_id
1 'polypeptide(L)'
;MATYHKYECKILALLIGSGMSVLSMVAFRMVTQEGLRKCLKIYEELKNSGSEKAATSTTTMPTTTMTTTTMTTTMISDTHDAKSPANSRSAKRRIRRKKLQESRRSEGKIEKKDGENTKESHKSDNDNVDMTAYNLVTHANKRTKKDFLERSLMAAFLLRCLQRVGFFAHPTSDDEVPGAEEIIVAALLLRNLQLLQFNAHEFFETRLSAGHRFRGSRPVYLGVAIYPTVARFNHDCYPAVTRYFVGRHIVIRAIRGLRPGDVIAENYGPIFTKRTLAERQRTLAGRYWFRCSCRACQEDWPRFETLTNDSVRLRCPTTGCNGLHSRPQQRPDKPIKCSACQKKVCLEDQLACLQECETFYTRGLASMEDERVDEAIGTLCDALKRFHRVACPPHRDTHLAEIALSSCLIDYGNTWRPAAL
;
A
#
# COMPACT_ATOMS: atom_id res chain seq x y z
N MET A 1 -2.91 -24.58 19.37
CA MET A 1 -3.55 -23.49 18.61
C MET A 1 -4.81 -24.04 17.96
N ALA A 2 -5.99 -23.51 18.29
CA ALA A 2 -7.21 -23.86 17.55
C ALA A 2 -7.10 -23.24 16.15
N THR A 3 -6.89 -24.07 15.13
CA THR A 3 -6.75 -23.61 13.75
C THR A 3 -8.13 -23.53 13.08
N TYR A 4 -8.31 -22.61 12.13
CA TYR A 4 -9.55 -22.52 11.33
C TYR A 4 -9.85 -23.82 10.55
N HIS A 5 -8.83 -24.66 10.32
CA HIS A 5 -8.92 -25.94 9.61
C HIS A 5 -9.97 -26.88 10.21
N LYS A 6 -10.16 -26.87 11.54
CA LYS A 6 -11.18 -27.72 12.20
C LYS A 6 -12.62 -27.42 11.74
N TYR A 7 -12.84 -26.23 11.19
CA TYR A 7 -14.11 -25.81 10.61
C TYR A 7 -14.05 -25.93 9.08
N GLU A 8 -13.08 -25.26 8.45
CA GLU A 8 -13.07 -25.04 7.00
C GLU A 8 -12.81 -26.31 6.18
N CYS A 9 -11.94 -27.23 6.66
CA CYS A 9 -11.61 -28.42 5.89
C CYS A 9 -12.82 -29.35 5.67
N LYS A 10 -13.80 -29.32 6.58
CA LYS A 10 -15.04 -30.13 6.48
C LYS A 10 -15.91 -29.74 5.28
N ILE A 11 -15.78 -28.50 4.80
CA ILE A 11 -16.61 -27.95 3.72
C ILE A 11 -15.77 -27.33 2.59
N LEU A 12 -14.47 -27.64 2.52
CA LEU A 12 -13.58 -27.01 1.55
C LEU A 12 -14.04 -27.25 0.09
N ALA A 13 -14.52 -28.46 -0.20
CA ALA A 13 -15.08 -28.80 -1.50
C ALA A 13 -16.32 -27.95 -1.84
N LEU A 14 -17.18 -27.67 -0.85
CA LEU A 14 -18.34 -26.78 -1.02
C LEU A 14 -17.90 -25.33 -1.27
N LEU A 15 -16.94 -24.83 -0.47
CA LEU A 15 -16.42 -23.47 -0.64
C LEU A 15 -15.89 -23.28 -2.07
N ILE A 16 -15.04 -24.19 -2.54
CA ILE A 16 -14.46 -24.14 -3.90
C ILE A 16 -15.53 -24.36 -4.98
N GLY A 17 -16.37 -25.41 -4.82
CA GLY A 17 -17.35 -25.82 -5.81
C GLY A 17 -18.56 -24.90 -5.95
N SER A 18 -18.88 -24.09 -4.93
CA SER A 18 -20.00 -23.14 -4.96
C SER A 18 -19.82 -21.98 -5.93
N GLY A 19 -18.59 -21.72 -6.41
CA GLY A 19 -18.28 -20.56 -7.24
C GLY A 19 -18.39 -19.21 -6.50
N MET A 20 -18.49 -19.23 -5.16
CA MET A 20 -18.56 -17.99 -4.38
C MET A 20 -17.29 -17.15 -4.52
N SER A 21 -17.44 -15.84 -4.31
CA SER A 21 -16.29 -14.94 -4.37
C SER A 21 -15.22 -15.32 -3.34
N VAL A 22 -13.94 -15.14 -3.69
CA VAL A 22 -12.83 -15.30 -2.74
C VAL A 22 -12.99 -14.39 -1.51
N LEU A 23 -13.68 -13.25 -1.64
CA LEU A 23 -13.99 -12.37 -0.51
C LEU A 23 -14.98 -13.02 0.47
N SER A 24 -15.92 -13.83 -0.02
CA SER A 24 -16.82 -14.62 0.84
C SER A 24 -16.03 -15.65 1.65
N MET A 25 -15.04 -16.30 1.03
CA MET A 25 -14.14 -17.22 1.73
C MET A 25 -13.28 -16.50 2.79
N VAL A 26 -12.77 -15.30 2.47
CA VAL A 26 -12.01 -14.50 3.44
C VAL A 26 -12.92 -14.03 4.58
N ALA A 27 -14.18 -13.65 4.31
CA ALA A 27 -15.14 -13.29 5.35
C ALA A 27 -15.43 -14.47 6.30
N PHE A 28 -15.57 -15.68 5.75
CA PHE A 28 -15.70 -16.91 6.52
C PHE A 28 -14.46 -17.16 7.37
N ARG A 29 -13.26 -17.02 6.77
CA ARG A 29 -11.98 -17.19 7.47
C ARG A 29 -11.77 -16.21 8.62
N MET A 30 -12.19 -14.95 8.46
CA MET A 30 -12.13 -13.95 9.53
C MET A 30 -12.93 -14.40 10.77
N VAL A 31 -14.01 -15.15 10.60
CA VAL A 31 -14.82 -15.68 11.72
C VAL A 31 -14.25 -16.99 12.27
N THR A 32 -13.92 -17.95 11.41
CA THR A 32 -13.40 -19.27 11.82
C THR A 32 -12.03 -19.20 12.47
N GLN A 33 -11.19 -18.23 12.09
CA GLN A 33 -9.87 -18.02 12.67
C GLN A 33 -9.95 -17.44 14.10
N GLU A 34 -10.93 -16.59 14.38
CA GLU A 34 -11.11 -15.99 15.71
C GLU A 34 -11.89 -16.92 16.67
N GLY A 35 -12.89 -17.64 16.15
CA GLY A 35 -13.78 -18.47 16.96
C GLY A 35 -14.91 -17.67 17.63
N LEU A 36 -15.93 -18.39 18.11
CA LEU A 36 -17.18 -17.81 18.61
C LEU A 36 -16.97 -16.76 19.70
N ARG A 37 -16.25 -17.10 20.78
CA ARG A 37 -16.01 -16.20 21.93
C ARG A 37 -15.43 -14.85 21.51
N LYS A 38 -14.46 -14.85 20.59
CA LYS A 38 -13.84 -13.60 20.11
C LYS A 38 -14.75 -12.84 19.15
N CYS A 39 -15.52 -13.55 18.32
CA CYS A 39 -16.53 -12.90 17.48
C CYS A 39 -17.55 -12.13 18.32
N LEU A 40 -18.06 -12.71 19.41
CA LEU A 40 -18.99 -12.01 20.30
C LEU A 40 -18.36 -10.73 20.89
N LYS A 41 -17.11 -10.79 21.35
CA LYS A 41 -16.36 -9.61 21.84
C LYS A 41 -16.17 -8.53 20.78
N ILE A 42 -15.78 -8.90 19.55
CA ILE A 42 -15.65 -7.96 18.42
C ILE A 42 -16.96 -7.20 18.21
N TYR A 43 -18.08 -7.92 18.25
CA TYR A 43 -19.39 -7.30 18.05
C TYR A 43 -19.73 -6.32 19.18
N GLU A 44 -19.46 -6.68 20.43
CA GLU A 44 -19.66 -5.79 21.59
C GLU A 44 -18.82 -4.50 21.46
N GLU A 45 -17.54 -4.62 21.11
CA GLU A 45 -16.66 -3.46 20.90
C GLU A 45 -17.14 -2.57 19.73
N LEU A 46 -17.69 -3.17 18.67
CA LEU A 46 -18.30 -2.41 17.56
C LEU A 46 -19.57 -1.68 17.99
N LYS A 47 -20.39 -2.29 18.84
CA LYS A 47 -21.60 -1.65 19.37
C LYS A 47 -21.24 -0.46 20.25
N ASN A 48 -20.25 -0.63 21.13
CA ASN A 48 -19.78 0.43 22.04
C ASN A 48 -19.19 1.61 21.25
N SER A 49 -18.27 1.35 20.32
CA SER A 49 -17.67 2.41 19.47
C SER A 49 -18.67 3.10 18.54
N GLY A 50 -19.74 2.41 18.13
CA GLY A 50 -20.85 3.01 17.38
C GLY A 50 -21.69 3.98 18.22
N SER A 51 -21.94 3.64 19.48
CA SER A 51 -22.68 4.48 20.42
C SER A 51 -21.93 5.78 20.79
N GLU A 52 -20.60 5.71 20.95
CA GLU A 52 -19.75 6.88 21.20
C GLU A 52 -19.67 7.83 20.00
N LYS A 53 -19.62 7.31 18.77
CA LYS A 53 -19.66 8.11 17.53
C LYS A 53 -21.01 8.79 17.31
N ALA A 54 -22.11 8.14 17.69
CA ALA A 54 -23.44 8.74 17.66
C ALA A 54 -23.58 9.89 18.68
N ALA A 55 -23.02 9.72 19.90
CA ALA A 55 -23.03 10.74 20.95
C ALA A 55 -22.14 11.96 20.65
N THR A 56 -21.03 11.78 19.94
CA THR A 56 -20.14 12.88 19.52
C THR A 56 -20.61 13.61 18.26
N SER A 57 -21.42 12.96 17.40
CA SER A 57 -22.01 13.61 16.22
C SER A 57 -23.16 14.57 16.50
N THR A 58 -23.62 14.67 17.76
CA THR A 58 -24.71 15.55 18.19
C THR A 58 -24.25 16.91 18.73
N THR A 59 -22.95 17.24 18.65
CA THR A 59 -22.44 18.54 19.08
C THR A 59 -21.71 19.26 17.95
N THR A 60 -22.31 20.37 17.50
CA THR A 60 -21.74 21.46 16.67
C THR A 60 -21.35 21.16 15.22
N MET A 61 -22.19 21.63 14.28
CA MET A 61 -21.77 22.07 12.95
C MET A 61 -21.19 23.49 13.05
N PRO A 62 -19.95 23.76 12.59
CA PRO A 62 -19.55 25.11 12.26
C PRO A 62 -19.70 25.35 10.75
N THR A 63 -20.53 26.32 10.43
CA THR A 63 -20.58 27.04 9.15
C THR A 63 -19.34 27.93 9.03
N THR A 64 -18.61 27.89 7.91
CA THR A 64 -17.53 28.86 7.60
C THR A 64 -17.29 28.79 6.08
N THR A 65 -17.82 29.67 5.23
CA THR A 65 -17.58 31.11 5.01
C THR A 65 -16.10 31.46 4.93
N MET A 66 -15.65 31.79 3.71
CA MET A 66 -14.29 32.26 3.45
C MET A 66 -14.00 33.56 4.18
N THR A 67 -12.88 33.61 4.92
CA THR A 67 -12.25 34.86 5.33
C THR A 67 -10.73 34.71 5.27
N THR A 68 -10.13 35.58 4.47
CA THR A 68 -8.71 35.93 4.40
C THR A 68 -8.29 36.65 5.67
N THR A 69 -7.23 36.21 6.35
CA THR A 69 -6.41 37.12 7.17
C THR A 69 -4.96 36.65 7.29
N THR A 70 -4.09 37.61 6.98
CA THR A 70 -2.66 37.76 7.15
C THR A 70 -2.21 37.62 8.61
N MET A 71 -1.03 37.03 8.89
CA MET A 71 -0.18 37.37 10.06
C MET A 71 1.26 36.89 9.79
N THR A 72 2.21 37.81 9.59
CA THR A 72 3.13 38.42 10.57
C THR A 72 4.16 37.47 11.19
N THR A 73 5.40 37.76 10.81
CA THR A 73 6.69 37.27 11.26
C THR A 73 6.90 37.47 12.76
N THR A 74 7.50 36.49 13.44
CA THR A 74 8.27 36.75 14.67
C THR A 74 9.54 35.93 14.62
N MET A 75 10.66 36.63 14.77
CA MET A 75 12.02 36.12 14.79
C MET A 75 12.31 35.45 16.13
N ILE A 76 13.04 34.33 16.11
CA ILE A 76 13.92 33.91 17.21
C ILE A 76 15.25 33.47 16.60
N SER A 77 16.29 33.97 17.24
CA SER A 77 17.70 34.12 16.85
C SER A 77 18.57 32.86 17.00
N ASP A 78 19.72 32.95 16.32
CA ASP A 78 20.83 32.01 16.22
C ASP A 78 21.49 31.58 17.53
N THR A 79 22.10 30.39 17.51
CA THR A 79 23.41 30.13 18.14
C THR A 79 24.23 29.10 17.36
N HIS A 80 25.55 29.33 17.35
CA HIS A 80 26.60 28.82 16.47
C HIS A 80 27.11 27.37 16.67
N ASP A 81 27.64 26.86 15.56
CA ASP A 81 28.76 25.92 15.30
C ASP A 81 29.38 25.04 16.41
N ALA A 82 29.53 23.74 16.07
CA ALA A 82 30.73 22.96 16.41
C ALA A 82 30.99 21.84 15.37
N LYS A 83 32.14 21.93 14.68
CA LYS A 83 32.70 20.92 13.76
C LYS A 83 33.23 19.69 14.52
N SER A 84 33.11 18.49 13.92
CA SER A 84 33.92 17.31 14.25
C SER A 84 33.98 16.30 13.08
N PRO A 85 35.02 15.43 13.01
CA PRO A 85 35.82 15.24 11.81
C PRO A 85 35.37 14.13 10.85
N ALA A 86 35.84 14.24 9.61
CA ALA A 86 35.58 13.32 8.51
C ALA A 86 36.25 11.96 8.72
N ASN A 87 35.45 10.92 8.98
CA ASN A 87 35.89 9.53 8.88
C ASN A 87 35.66 8.97 7.46
N SER A 88 36.70 8.37 6.89
CA SER A 88 36.70 7.82 5.52
C SER A 88 35.66 6.70 5.33
N ARG A 89 35.19 6.53 4.08
CA ARG A 89 34.13 5.56 3.68
C ARG A 89 34.45 4.10 4.08
N SER A 90 35.73 3.76 4.29
CA SER A 90 36.17 2.44 4.73
C SER A 90 35.87 2.16 6.21
N ALA A 91 35.98 3.17 7.08
CA ALA A 91 35.73 3.05 8.52
C ALA A 91 34.22 2.82 8.83
N LYS A 92 33.33 3.52 8.11
CA LYS A 92 31.87 3.35 8.25
C LYS A 92 31.40 1.95 7.83
N ARG A 93 32.07 1.31 6.86
CA ARG A 93 31.77 -0.06 6.40
C ARG A 93 32.19 -1.11 7.44
N ARG A 94 33.33 -0.89 8.12
CA ARG A 94 33.84 -1.79 9.17
C ARG A 94 32.97 -1.78 10.44
N ILE A 95 32.47 -0.60 10.83
CA ILE A 95 31.54 -0.45 11.98
C ILE A 95 30.18 -1.11 11.69
N ARG A 96 29.64 -0.97 10.47
CA ARG A 96 28.37 -1.60 10.08
C ARG A 96 28.46 -3.13 10.00
N ARG A 97 29.62 -3.66 9.58
CA ARG A 97 29.89 -5.11 9.56
C ARG A 97 30.05 -5.66 10.98
N LYS A 98 30.67 -4.90 11.91
CA LYS A 98 30.80 -5.27 13.32
C LYS A 98 29.44 -5.29 14.05
N LYS A 99 28.58 -4.28 13.84
CA LYS A 99 27.21 -4.26 14.37
C LYS A 99 26.33 -5.41 13.85
N LEU A 100 26.50 -5.82 12.59
CA LEU A 100 25.77 -6.96 12.01
C LEU A 100 26.29 -8.31 12.53
N GLN A 101 27.58 -8.40 12.88
CA GLN A 101 28.17 -9.60 13.49
C GLN A 101 27.84 -9.73 14.97
N GLU A 102 27.70 -8.60 15.69
CA GLU A 102 27.20 -8.55 17.08
C GLU A 102 25.71 -8.91 17.14
N SER A 103 24.86 -8.45 16.20
CA SER A 103 23.45 -8.84 16.14
C SER A 103 23.25 -10.34 15.83
N ARG A 104 24.17 -10.95 15.07
CA ARG A 104 24.16 -12.40 14.79
C ARG A 104 24.71 -13.25 15.94
N ARG A 105 25.51 -12.67 16.85
CA ARG A 105 25.97 -13.34 18.07
C ARG A 105 24.92 -13.32 19.19
N SER A 106 24.02 -12.33 19.20
CA SER A 106 22.88 -12.28 20.12
C SER A 106 21.76 -13.28 19.81
N GLU A 107 21.71 -13.83 18.59
CA GLU A 107 20.70 -14.83 18.19
C GLU A 107 21.11 -16.29 18.48
N GLY A 108 22.29 -16.52 19.05
CA GLY A 108 22.90 -17.86 19.20
C GLY A 108 23.09 -18.39 20.62
N LYS A 109 22.49 -17.80 21.66
CA LYS A 109 22.55 -18.34 23.04
C LYS A 109 21.22 -18.22 23.77
N ILE A 110 20.38 -19.23 23.65
CA ILE A 110 19.36 -19.55 24.66
C ILE A 110 19.43 -21.05 24.89
N GLU A 111 20.24 -21.47 25.86
CA GLU A 111 20.04 -22.71 26.61
C GLU A 111 20.28 -22.49 28.10
N LYS A 112 19.25 -22.88 28.86
CA LYS A 112 19.16 -23.34 30.25
C LYS A 112 19.99 -22.64 31.33
N LYS A 113 19.29 -21.95 32.23
CA LYS A 113 19.60 -21.99 33.66
C LYS A 113 18.32 -21.83 34.50
N ASP A 114 18.17 -22.76 35.43
CA ASP A 114 17.04 -22.91 36.34
C ASP A 114 16.90 -21.75 37.35
N GLY A 115 15.64 -21.49 37.72
CA GLY A 115 15.18 -21.17 39.06
C GLY A 115 15.66 -19.87 39.72
N GLU A 116 14.80 -18.84 39.71
CA GLU A 116 14.47 -18.13 40.94
C GLU A 116 13.12 -17.42 40.86
N ASN A 117 12.43 -17.46 42.00
CA ASN A 117 11.00 -17.26 42.20
C ASN A 117 10.63 -15.77 42.15
N THR A 118 9.80 -15.36 41.19
CA THR A 118 9.05 -14.10 41.30
C THR A 118 7.62 -14.35 40.86
N LYS A 119 6.69 -14.28 41.81
CA LYS A 119 5.24 -14.34 41.57
C LYS A 119 4.82 -13.10 40.77
N GLU A 120 4.92 -13.18 39.45
CA GLU A 120 4.18 -12.28 38.57
C GLU A 120 2.79 -12.87 38.31
N SER A 121 1.79 -12.08 38.66
CA SER A 121 0.38 -12.37 38.42
C SER A 121 0.13 -12.57 36.92
N HIS A 122 -0.09 -13.82 36.51
CA HIS A 122 -0.69 -14.16 35.23
C HIS A 122 -2.10 -13.55 35.11
N LYS A 123 -2.20 -12.30 34.64
CA LYS A 123 -3.39 -11.83 33.91
C LYS A 123 -3.18 -12.20 32.44
N SER A 124 -4.11 -12.96 31.88
CA SER A 124 -3.97 -13.59 30.58
C SER A 124 -3.99 -12.56 29.44
N ASP A 125 -2.92 -12.48 28.65
CA ASP A 125 -2.86 -11.73 27.38
C ASP A 125 -3.76 -12.32 26.25
N ASN A 126 -4.62 -13.29 26.56
CA ASN A 126 -5.37 -14.08 25.57
C ASN A 126 -6.79 -13.54 25.26
N ASP A 127 -7.12 -12.36 25.76
CA ASP A 127 -8.48 -11.82 25.76
C ASP A 127 -8.68 -10.52 24.98
N ASN A 128 -7.60 -9.91 24.50
CA ASN A 128 -7.64 -8.73 23.64
C ASN A 128 -7.98 -9.14 22.19
N VAL A 129 -8.85 -8.39 21.52
CA VAL A 129 -9.22 -8.64 20.13
C VAL A 129 -8.68 -7.56 19.20
N ASP A 130 -8.17 -7.96 18.04
CA ASP A 130 -7.65 -7.02 17.05
C ASP A 130 -8.80 -6.34 16.27
N MET A 131 -9.09 -5.09 16.65
CA MET A 131 -10.10 -4.26 15.99
C MET A 131 -9.60 -3.51 14.76
N THR A 132 -8.32 -3.64 14.39
CA THR A 132 -7.69 -2.81 13.35
C THR A 132 -8.39 -2.98 12.00
N ALA A 133 -8.75 -4.21 11.64
CA ALA A 133 -9.53 -4.48 10.43
C ALA A 133 -10.90 -3.80 10.47
N TYR A 134 -11.62 -3.88 11.59
CA TYR A 134 -12.99 -3.39 11.69
C TYR A 134 -13.13 -1.86 11.73
N ASN A 135 -12.00 -1.14 11.85
CA ASN A 135 -11.91 0.31 11.67
C ASN A 135 -11.89 0.76 10.19
N LEU A 136 -11.86 -0.19 9.25
CA LEU A 136 -11.85 0.09 7.83
C LEU A 136 -13.26 0.36 7.28
N VAL A 137 -13.31 1.04 6.13
CA VAL A 137 -14.56 1.52 5.54
C VAL A 137 -15.40 0.36 4.98
N THR A 138 -16.70 0.38 5.26
CA THR A 138 -17.68 -0.58 4.69
C THR A 138 -18.58 0.04 3.64
N HIS A 139 -18.60 1.37 3.59
CA HIS A 139 -19.58 2.21 2.88
C HIS A 139 -21.03 1.76 3.09
N ALA A 140 -21.37 1.27 4.30
CA ALA A 140 -22.69 0.74 4.62
C ALA A 140 -23.83 1.70 4.26
N ASN A 141 -23.64 3.01 4.47
CA ASN A 141 -24.63 4.05 4.18
C ASN A 141 -24.78 4.41 2.69
N LYS A 142 -23.88 3.94 1.81
CA LYS A 142 -23.92 4.20 0.36
C LYS A 142 -24.40 2.99 -0.45
N ARG A 143 -24.66 1.86 0.22
CA ARG A 143 -25.08 0.60 -0.42
C ARG A 143 -26.51 0.69 -0.92
N THR A 144 -26.76 0.12 -2.10
CA THR A 144 -28.12 -0.03 -2.61
C THR A 144 -28.83 -1.15 -1.86
N LYS A 145 -30.17 -1.14 -1.84
CA LYS A 145 -30.98 -2.21 -1.25
C LYS A 145 -30.64 -3.58 -1.85
N LYS A 146 -30.38 -3.62 -3.17
CA LYS A 146 -29.98 -4.83 -3.91
C LYS A 146 -28.64 -5.39 -3.41
N ASP A 147 -27.58 -4.57 -3.39
CA ASP A 147 -26.26 -5.01 -2.90
C ASP A 147 -26.32 -5.45 -1.43
N PHE A 148 -27.08 -4.74 -0.60
CA PHE A 148 -27.27 -5.11 0.79
C PHE A 148 -27.96 -6.47 0.95
N LEU A 149 -29.01 -6.74 0.16
CA LEU A 149 -29.71 -8.01 0.14
C LEU A 149 -28.79 -9.16 -0.31
N GLU A 150 -28.06 -8.99 -1.42
CA GLU A 150 -27.13 -10.02 -1.94
C GLU A 150 -26.07 -10.41 -0.89
N ARG A 151 -25.55 -9.44 -0.14
CA ARG A 151 -24.58 -9.70 0.94
C ARG A 151 -25.21 -10.35 2.15
N SER A 152 -26.44 -9.97 2.47
CA SER A 152 -27.18 -10.58 3.58
C SER A 152 -27.49 -12.04 3.29
N LEU A 153 -27.88 -12.37 2.06
CA LEU A 153 -28.06 -13.75 1.60
C LEU A 153 -26.76 -14.56 1.69
N MET A 154 -25.65 -14.00 1.24
CA MET A 154 -24.33 -14.65 1.38
C MET A 154 -23.93 -14.82 2.84
N ALA A 155 -24.18 -13.84 3.72
CA ALA A 155 -23.91 -13.96 5.14
C ALA A 155 -24.77 -15.06 5.80
N ALA A 156 -26.05 -15.16 5.43
CA ALA A 156 -26.93 -16.24 5.89
C ALA A 156 -26.47 -17.62 5.40
N PHE A 157 -26.05 -17.73 4.13
CA PHE A 157 -25.46 -18.96 3.61
C PHE A 157 -24.20 -19.37 4.40
N LEU A 158 -23.29 -18.42 4.62
CA LEU A 158 -22.07 -18.67 5.40
C LEU A 158 -22.39 -19.02 6.87
N LEU A 159 -23.44 -18.46 7.46
CA LEU A 159 -23.91 -18.86 8.79
C LEU A 159 -24.35 -20.34 8.79
N ARG A 160 -25.14 -20.78 7.80
CA ARG A 160 -25.53 -22.19 7.67
C ARG A 160 -24.29 -23.10 7.53
N CYS A 161 -23.27 -22.65 6.79
CA CYS A 161 -21.99 -23.36 6.75
C CYS A 161 -21.34 -23.48 8.15
N LEU A 162 -21.33 -22.42 8.96
CA LEU A 162 -20.79 -22.44 10.33
C LEU A 162 -21.55 -23.43 11.24
N GLN A 163 -22.88 -23.49 11.13
CA GLN A 163 -23.72 -24.43 11.86
C GLN A 163 -23.37 -25.89 11.53
N ARG A 164 -23.07 -26.20 10.26
CA ARG A 164 -22.74 -27.56 9.82
C ARG A 164 -21.32 -28.02 10.16
N VAL A 165 -20.40 -27.11 10.43
CA VAL A 165 -18.99 -27.46 10.72
C VAL A 165 -18.68 -27.54 12.21
N GLY A 166 -19.67 -27.35 13.07
CA GLY A 166 -19.53 -27.37 14.53
C GLY A 166 -18.87 -26.10 15.08
N PHE A 167 -19.12 -24.95 14.46
CA PHE A 167 -18.68 -23.65 15.00
C PHE A 167 -19.45 -23.28 16.27
N PHE A 168 -20.75 -23.56 16.29
CA PHE A 168 -21.63 -23.43 17.44
C PHE A 168 -21.78 -24.79 18.14
N ALA A 169 -21.82 -24.78 19.48
CA ALA A 169 -22.02 -26.02 20.25
C ALA A 169 -23.44 -26.60 20.04
N HIS A 170 -24.44 -25.71 19.98
CA HIS A 170 -25.85 -26.06 19.80
C HIS A 170 -26.42 -25.17 18.68
N PRO A 171 -26.19 -25.51 17.40
CA PRO A 171 -26.71 -24.72 16.30
C PRO A 171 -28.24 -24.78 16.25
N THR A 172 -28.88 -23.66 15.92
CA THR A 172 -30.33 -23.59 15.74
C THR A 172 -30.77 -24.43 14.53
N SER A 173 -31.98 -25.00 14.59
CA SER A 173 -32.56 -25.75 13.46
C SER A 173 -32.69 -24.89 12.20
N ASP A 174 -32.82 -25.54 11.03
CA ASP A 174 -32.97 -24.85 9.75
C ASP A 174 -34.31 -24.11 9.64
N ASP A 175 -35.36 -24.67 10.23
CA ASP A 175 -36.73 -24.14 10.18
C ASP A 175 -37.00 -23.06 11.26
N GLU A 176 -36.00 -22.77 12.09
CA GLU A 176 -36.10 -21.83 13.19
C GLU A 176 -35.29 -20.55 12.94
N VAL A 177 -35.68 -19.47 13.63
CA VAL A 177 -34.93 -18.21 13.62
C VAL A 177 -33.63 -18.41 14.42
N PRO A 178 -32.46 -18.12 13.84
CA PRO A 178 -31.18 -18.28 14.52
C PRO A 178 -31.13 -17.58 15.90
N GLY A 179 -30.50 -18.23 16.87
CA GLY A 179 -30.30 -17.68 18.21
C GLY A 179 -29.43 -16.41 18.23
N ALA A 180 -29.39 -15.73 19.38
CA ALA A 180 -28.72 -14.43 19.52
C ALA A 180 -27.23 -14.46 19.11
N GLU A 181 -26.48 -15.49 19.53
CA GLU A 181 -25.06 -15.64 19.17
C GLU A 181 -24.86 -15.84 17.66
N GLU A 182 -25.74 -16.63 17.03
CA GLU A 182 -25.71 -16.90 15.59
C GLU A 182 -26.03 -15.64 14.78
N ILE A 183 -27.01 -14.85 15.23
CA ILE A 183 -27.34 -13.55 14.63
C ILE A 183 -26.14 -12.58 14.73
N ILE A 184 -25.46 -12.54 15.88
CA ILE A 184 -24.24 -11.72 16.05
C ILE A 184 -23.17 -12.12 15.04
N VAL A 185 -22.90 -13.42 14.91
CA VAL A 185 -21.90 -13.93 13.96
C VAL A 185 -22.32 -13.65 12.51
N ALA A 186 -23.60 -13.78 12.16
CA ALA A 186 -24.11 -13.42 10.84
C ALA A 186 -23.97 -11.92 10.55
N ALA A 187 -24.19 -11.06 11.55
CA ALA A 187 -23.97 -9.62 11.42
C ALA A 187 -22.49 -9.30 11.17
N LEU A 188 -21.57 -10.03 11.80
CA LEU A 188 -20.13 -9.91 11.52
C LEU A 188 -19.75 -10.42 10.13
N LEU A 189 -20.32 -11.54 9.67
CA LEU A 189 -20.14 -12.02 8.30
C LEU A 189 -20.60 -10.97 7.28
N LEU A 190 -21.78 -10.37 7.48
CA LEU A 190 -22.29 -9.30 6.64
C LEU A 190 -21.34 -8.09 6.64
N ARG A 191 -20.89 -7.65 7.82
CA ARG A 191 -19.92 -6.54 7.94
C ARG A 191 -18.61 -6.87 7.21
N ASN A 192 -18.09 -8.09 7.36
CA ASN A 192 -16.87 -8.54 6.72
C ASN A 192 -16.99 -8.55 5.20
N LEU A 193 -18.11 -9.04 4.66
CA LEU A 193 -18.40 -8.98 3.23
C LEU A 193 -18.38 -7.54 2.72
N GLN A 194 -19.02 -6.61 3.44
CA GLN A 194 -19.05 -5.20 3.07
C GLN A 194 -17.67 -4.54 3.14
N LEU A 195 -16.88 -4.88 4.15
CA LEU A 195 -15.53 -4.39 4.37
C LEU A 195 -14.57 -4.88 3.29
N LEU A 196 -14.60 -6.17 2.98
CA LEU A 196 -13.61 -6.81 2.10
C LEU A 196 -13.69 -6.33 0.65
N GLN A 197 -14.85 -5.84 0.19
CA GLN A 197 -14.98 -5.24 -1.15
C GLN A 197 -13.97 -4.10 -1.39
N PHE A 198 -13.69 -3.29 -0.36
CA PHE A 198 -12.90 -2.07 -0.49
C PHE A 198 -11.48 -2.20 0.04
N ASN A 199 -11.24 -3.13 0.96
CA ASN A 199 -10.02 -3.12 1.78
C ASN A 199 -9.15 -4.36 1.57
N ALA A 200 -9.62 -5.35 0.81
CA ALA A 200 -8.89 -6.57 0.59
C ALA A 200 -7.84 -6.40 -0.52
N HIS A 201 -6.67 -7.04 -0.32
CA HIS A 201 -5.53 -6.94 -1.21
C HIS A 201 -5.25 -8.31 -1.83
N GLU A 202 -5.10 -8.30 -3.14
CA GLU A 202 -4.56 -9.44 -3.87
C GLU A 202 -3.06 -9.55 -3.58
N PHE A 203 -2.62 -10.75 -3.21
CA PHE A 203 -1.19 -11.07 -3.09
C PHE A 203 -0.75 -12.05 -4.17
N PHE A 204 0.51 -11.93 -4.55
CA PHE A 204 1.09 -12.65 -5.67
C PHE A 204 2.53 -13.06 -5.36
N GLU A 205 3.01 -14.04 -6.11
CA GLU A 205 4.43 -14.34 -6.27
C GLU A 205 4.87 -13.99 -7.68
N THR A 206 6.16 -13.73 -7.89
CA THR A 206 6.74 -13.56 -9.22
C THR A 206 7.31 -14.89 -9.70
N ARG A 207 6.78 -15.43 -10.78
CA ARG A 207 7.34 -16.62 -11.44
C ARG A 207 8.38 -16.20 -12.46
N LEU A 208 9.61 -16.66 -12.24
CA LEU A 208 10.75 -16.33 -13.09
C LEU A 208 10.85 -17.33 -14.25
N SER A 209 11.46 -16.90 -15.35
CA SER A 209 11.77 -17.82 -16.46
C SER A 209 13.03 -18.62 -16.15
N ALA A 210 13.24 -19.75 -16.84
CA ALA A 210 14.44 -20.56 -16.66
C ALA A 210 15.72 -19.88 -17.19
N GLY A 211 15.60 -19.09 -18.26
CA GLY A 211 16.75 -18.51 -18.96
C GLY A 211 17.16 -17.12 -18.49
N HIS A 212 16.31 -16.43 -17.71
CA HIS A 212 16.57 -15.05 -17.28
C HIS A 212 15.63 -14.62 -16.14
N ARG A 213 16.14 -13.85 -15.18
CA ARG A 213 15.42 -13.34 -14.00
C ARG A 213 14.21 -12.49 -14.36
N PHE A 214 14.39 -11.52 -15.26
CA PHE A 214 13.33 -10.57 -15.62
C PHE A 214 12.58 -10.91 -16.92
N ARG A 215 13.26 -11.30 -18.00
CA ARG A 215 12.60 -11.69 -19.25
C ARG A 215 11.69 -12.89 -19.02
N GLY A 216 10.45 -12.80 -19.52
CA GLY A 216 9.44 -13.84 -19.33
C GLY A 216 8.93 -14.00 -17.90
N SER A 217 9.41 -13.21 -16.93
CA SER A 217 8.88 -13.23 -15.58
C SER A 217 7.46 -12.67 -15.55
N ARG A 218 6.61 -13.23 -14.69
CA ARG A 218 5.23 -12.76 -14.52
C ARG A 218 4.74 -12.89 -13.09
N PRO A 219 3.94 -11.94 -12.60
CA PRO A 219 3.23 -12.11 -11.34
C PRO A 219 2.14 -13.18 -11.50
N VAL A 220 2.04 -14.09 -10.53
CA VAL A 220 0.96 -15.05 -10.41
C VAL A 220 0.22 -14.79 -9.11
N TYR A 221 -1.06 -14.51 -9.26
CA TYR A 221 -1.97 -14.29 -8.16
C TYR A 221 -2.14 -15.56 -7.32
N LEU A 222 -1.97 -15.44 -6.01
CA LEU A 222 -2.05 -16.56 -5.07
C LEU A 222 -3.31 -16.51 -4.20
N GLY A 223 -3.82 -15.32 -3.90
CA GLY A 223 -5.01 -15.19 -3.07
C GLY A 223 -5.27 -13.76 -2.59
N VAL A 224 -6.25 -13.61 -1.70
CA VAL A 224 -6.59 -12.33 -1.06
C VAL A 224 -6.23 -12.35 0.41
N ALA A 225 -5.73 -11.23 0.92
CA ALA A 225 -5.53 -11.00 2.34
C ALA A 225 -5.99 -9.58 2.73
N ILE A 226 -6.14 -9.34 4.03
CA ILE A 226 -6.40 -8.02 4.59
C ILE A 226 -5.12 -7.49 5.25
N TYR A 227 -4.71 -6.29 4.86
CA TYR A 227 -3.58 -5.58 5.46
C TYR A 227 -4.08 -4.23 5.98
N PRO A 228 -4.58 -4.13 7.22
CA PRO A 228 -5.31 -2.96 7.69
C PRO A 228 -4.55 -1.64 7.57
N THR A 229 -3.23 -1.65 7.76
CA THR A 229 -2.40 -0.45 7.58
C THR A 229 -2.35 0.01 6.12
N VAL A 230 -2.16 -0.92 5.17
CA VAL A 230 -2.07 -0.59 3.74
C VAL A 230 -3.43 -0.26 3.15
N ALA A 231 -4.51 -0.86 3.65
CA ALA A 231 -5.88 -0.53 3.25
C ALA A 231 -6.28 0.94 3.49
N ARG A 232 -5.50 1.69 4.28
CA ARG A 232 -5.69 3.13 4.49
C ARG A 232 -5.07 3.98 3.39
N PHE A 233 -4.22 3.41 2.54
CA PHE A 233 -3.54 4.16 1.49
C PHE A 233 -4.54 4.40 0.36
N ASN A 234 -4.79 5.67 0.07
CA ASN A 234 -5.69 6.07 -1.00
C ASN A 234 -5.11 5.74 -2.38
N HIS A 235 -5.95 5.90 -3.40
CA HIS A 235 -5.57 5.64 -4.78
C HIS A 235 -4.78 6.79 -5.43
N ASP A 236 -3.74 6.45 -6.19
CA ASP A 236 -3.14 7.30 -7.21
C ASP A 236 -2.93 6.49 -8.52
N CYS A 237 -3.20 7.09 -9.68
CA CYS A 237 -2.90 6.47 -10.97
C CYS A 237 -1.41 6.44 -11.27
N TYR A 238 -0.60 7.23 -10.56
CA TYR A 238 0.86 7.30 -10.65
C TYR A 238 1.49 7.29 -9.24
N PRO A 239 1.40 6.17 -8.50
CA PRO A 239 1.84 6.09 -7.11
C PRO A 239 3.36 6.27 -6.97
N ALA A 240 3.79 6.74 -5.80
CA ALA A 240 5.21 6.91 -5.47
C ALA A 240 5.87 5.64 -4.90
N VAL A 241 5.10 4.56 -4.79
CA VAL A 241 5.49 3.31 -4.14
C VAL A 241 5.23 2.12 -5.06
N THR A 242 5.97 1.05 -4.82
CA THR A 242 5.72 -0.28 -5.37
C THR A 242 5.33 -1.24 -4.26
N ARG A 243 4.57 -2.27 -4.62
CA ARG A 243 4.06 -3.30 -3.72
C ARG A 243 4.61 -4.66 -4.09
N TYR A 244 5.09 -5.40 -3.09
CA TYR A 244 5.45 -6.81 -3.20
C TYR A 244 5.22 -7.53 -1.87
N PHE A 245 5.48 -8.83 -1.83
CA PHE A 245 5.24 -9.65 -0.65
C PHE A 245 6.51 -10.38 -0.23
N VAL A 246 6.71 -10.53 1.08
CA VAL A 246 7.76 -11.37 1.69
C VAL A 246 7.08 -12.31 2.67
N GLY A 247 6.99 -13.59 2.32
CA GLY A 247 6.09 -14.54 2.97
C GLY A 247 4.65 -14.03 2.94
N ARG A 248 4.07 -13.82 4.12
CA ARG A 248 2.71 -13.28 4.30
C ARG A 248 2.67 -11.76 4.54
N HIS A 249 3.81 -11.08 4.49
CA HIS A 249 3.87 -9.64 4.74
C HIS A 249 3.80 -8.87 3.43
N ILE A 250 2.91 -7.88 3.38
CA ILE A 250 2.92 -6.86 2.33
C ILE A 250 4.07 -5.88 2.58
N VAL A 251 4.80 -5.54 1.53
CA VAL A 251 5.88 -4.55 1.56
C VAL A 251 5.53 -3.42 0.59
N ILE A 252 5.37 -2.22 1.15
CA ILE A 252 5.20 -0.98 0.37
C ILE A 252 6.51 -0.22 0.40
N ARG A 253 7.13 -0.03 -0.76
CA ARG A 253 8.45 0.58 -0.89
C ARG A 253 8.42 1.77 -1.82
N ALA A 254 8.93 2.91 -1.36
CA ALA A 254 9.05 4.10 -2.19
C ALA A 254 10.00 3.85 -3.37
N ILE A 255 9.55 4.25 -4.57
CA ILE A 255 10.32 4.22 -5.83
C ILE A 255 10.71 5.63 -6.31
N ARG A 256 10.19 6.67 -5.64
CA ARG A 256 10.62 8.05 -5.77
C ARG A 256 10.64 8.75 -4.40
N GLY A 257 11.27 9.92 -4.34
CA GLY A 257 11.37 10.68 -3.09
C GLY A 257 10.00 11.13 -2.57
N LEU A 258 9.78 10.97 -1.27
CA LEU A 258 8.63 11.47 -0.52
C LEU A 258 9.12 12.41 0.58
N ARG A 259 8.43 13.53 0.78
CA ARG A 259 8.70 14.52 1.81
C ARG A 259 7.73 14.35 2.99
N PRO A 260 8.07 14.84 4.20
CA PRO A 260 7.09 14.95 5.27
C PRO A 260 5.83 15.69 4.80
N GLY A 261 4.66 15.10 5.03
CA GLY A 261 3.38 15.62 4.57
C GLY A 261 2.92 15.11 3.19
N ASP A 262 3.79 14.44 2.41
CA ASP A 262 3.36 13.82 1.16
C ASP A 262 2.41 12.65 1.43
N VAL A 263 1.37 12.54 0.60
CA VAL A 263 0.44 11.42 0.65
C VAL A 263 1.12 10.16 0.11
N ILE A 264 1.07 9.08 0.89
CA ILE A 264 1.43 7.74 0.41
C ILE A 264 0.17 7.09 -0.15
N ALA A 265 0.20 6.80 -1.45
CA ALA A 265 -0.93 6.25 -2.20
C ALA A 265 -0.53 4.98 -2.94
N GLU A 266 -1.46 4.04 -3.04
CA GLU A 266 -1.36 2.80 -3.82
C GLU A 266 -2.08 2.95 -5.16
N ASN A 267 -1.78 2.06 -6.12
CA ASN A 267 -2.63 1.89 -7.28
C ASN A 267 -3.66 0.77 -7.05
N TYR A 268 -4.94 1.06 -7.29
CA TYR A 268 -6.05 0.13 -7.02
C TYR A 268 -6.35 -0.79 -8.23
N GLY A 269 -5.42 -0.88 -9.18
CA GLY A 269 -5.53 -1.65 -10.42
C GLY A 269 -5.37 -0.82 -11.69
N PRO A 270 -6.15 0.26 -11.91
CA PRO A 270 -6.06 1.04 -13.14
C PRO A 270 -4.89 2.04 -13.09
N ILE A 271 -3.84 1.78 -13.87
CA ILE A 271 -2.67 2.66 -14.05
C ILE A 271 -2.77 3.44 -15.38
N PHE A 272 -2.35 4.71 -15.39
CA PHE A 272 -2.49 5.57 -16.59
C PHE A 272 -1.68 5.07 -17.79
N THR A 273 -0.58 4.36 -17.56
CA THR A 273 0.25 3.82 -18.63
C THR A 273 -0.45 2.75 -19.47
N LYS A 274 -1.49 2.09 -18.92
CA LYS A 274 -2.20 0.97 -19.60
C LYS A 274 -3.66 1.26 -19.94
N ARG A 275 -4.31 2.17 -19.21
CA ARG A 275 -5.76 2.44 -19.31
C ARG A 275 -6.01 3.92 -19.54
N THR A 276 -6.96 4.24 -20.41
CA THR A 276 -7.42 5.62 -20.68
C THR A 276 -8.08 6.23 -19.44
N LEU A 277 -8.15 7.57 -19.35
CA LEU A 277 -8.81 8.26 -18.24
C LEU A 277 -10.25 7.76 -18.02
N ALA A 278 -11.02 7.60 -19.10
CA ALA A 278 -12.39 7.11 -19.03
C ALA A 278 -12.48 5.69 -18.42
N GLU A 279 -11.61 4.77 -18.82
CA GLU A 279 -11.56 3.41 -18.25
C GLU A 279 -11.13 3.43 -16.78
N ARG A 280 -10.13 4.24 -16.42
CA ARG A 280 -9.67 4.37 -15.03
C ARG A 280 -10.80 4.88 -14.14
N GLN A 281 -11.47 5.96 -14.54
CA GLN A 281 -12.58 6.54 -13.77
C GLN A 281 -13.76 5.58 -13.67
N ARG A 282 -14.14 4.91 -14.76
CA ARG A 282 -15.21 3.90 -14.76
C ARG A 282 -14.91 2.76 -13.79
N THR A 283 -13.69 2.24 -13.81
CA THR A 283 -13.26 1.14 -12.94
C THR A 283 -13.29 1.56 -11.47
N LEU A 284 -12.75 2.72 -11.15
CA LEU A 284 -12.69 3.24 -9.78
C LEU A 284 -14.08 3.59 -9.24
N ALA A 285 -14.91 4.25 -10.06
CA ALA A 285 -16.28 4.57 -9.69
C ALA A 285 -17.13 3.31 -9.50
N GLY A 286 -16.97 2.30 -10.34
CA GLY A 286 -17.72 1.04 -10.22
C GLY A 286 -17.32 0.19 -9.02
N ARG A 287 -16.01 0.03 -8.76
CA ARG A 287 -15.50 -0.87 -7.72
C ARG A 287 -15.36 -0.20 -6.34
N TYR A 288 -14.95 1.07 -6.32
CA TYR A 288 -14.57 1.79 -5.10
C TYR A 288 -15.40 3.05 -4.83
N TRP A 289 -16.36 3.38 -5.70
CA TRP A 289 -17.34 4.45 -5.50
C TRP A 289 -16.76 5.86 -5.31
N PHE A 290 -15.67 6.16 -6.02
CA PHE A 290 -15.10 7.51 -6.07
C PHE A 290 -14.60 7.86 -7.47
N ARG A 291 -14.41 9.16 -7.71
CA ARG A 291 -13.76 9.71 -8.90
C ARG A 291 -12.33 10.12 -8.54
N CYS A 292 -11.34 9.61 -9.26
CA CYS A 292 -9.94 9.92 -8.98
C CYS A 292 -9.59 11.33 -9.43
N SER A 293 -8.96 12.10 -8.53
CA SER A 293 -8.47 13.45 -8.79
C SER A 293 -6.94 13.54 -8.74
N CYS A 294 -6.22 12.44 -8.88
CA CYS A 294 -4.76 12.48 -8.97
C CYS A 294 -4.31 13.27 -10.20
N ARG A 295 -3.06 13.73 -10.20
CA ARG A 295 -2.50 14.56 -11.28
C ARG A 295 -2.62 13.93 -12.65
N ALA A 296 -2.35 12.63 -12.76
CA ALA A 296 -2.48 11.90 -14.02
C ALA A 296 -3.92 11.85 -14.56
N CYS A 297 -4.92 11.99 -13.69
CA CYS A 297 -6.32 12.11 -14.09
C CYS A 297 -6.74 13.55 -14.39
N GLN A 298 -6.24 14.53 -13.63
CA GLN A 298 -6.53 15.95 -13.87
C GLN A 298 -5.94 16.45 -15.19
N GLU A 299 -4.73 16.00 -15.52
CA GLU A 299 -3.99 16.40 -16.72
C GLU A 299 -4.16 15.40 -17.88
N ASP A 300 -5.06 14.42 -17.76
CA ASP A 300 -5.27 13.32 -18.73
C ASP A 300 -3.98 12.76 -19.36
N TRP A 301 -3.11 12.21 -18.51
CA TRP A 301 -1.80 11.75 -18.96
C TRP A 301 -1.91 10.65 -20.03
N PRO A 302 -1.05 10.71 -21.08
CA PRO A 302 -1.09 9.76 -22.16
C PRO A 302 -0.68 8.35 -21.69
N ARG A 303 -1.22 7.34 -22.37
CA ARG A 303 -0.82 5.95 -22.16
C ARG A 303 0.59 5.71 -22.71
N PHE A 304 1.16 4.57 -22.36
CA PHE A 304 2.56 4.27 -22.69
C PHE A 304 2.83 4.27 -24.21
N GLU A 305 1.83 3.94 -25.04
CA GLU A 305 1.95 3.93 -26.50
C GLU A 305 2.16 5.31 -27.12
N THR A 306 1.66 6.37 -26.47
CA THR A 306 1.71 7.75 -26.98
C THR A 306 2.49 8.71 -26.08
N LEU A 307 2.95 8.23 -24.92
CA LEU A 307 3.76 9.00 -23.99
C LEU A 307 5.16 9.23 -24.59
N THR A 308 5.60 10.49 -24.61
CA THR A 308 6.95 10.88 -25.06
C THR A 308 7.74 11.56 -23.93
N ASN A 309 9.02 11.83 -24.16
CA ASN A 309 9.84 12.62 -23.23
C ASN A 309 9.58 14.13 -23.35
N ASP A 310 8.95 14.60 -24.43
CA ASP A 310 8.81 16.03 -24.72
C ASP A 310 7.80 16.76 -23.82
N SER A 311 6.89 16.01 -23.21
CA SER A 311 5.89 16.54 -22.27
C SER A 311 6.45 16.84 -20.87
N VAL A 312 7.75 16.59 -20.65
CA VAL A 312 8.41 16.85 -19.37
C VAL A 312 8.41 18.34 -19.03
N ARG A 313 8.18 18.64 -17.75
CA ARG A 313 8.29 19.99 -17.22
C ARG A 313 9.49 20.09 -16.30
N LEU A 314 10.34 21.08 -16.52
CA LEU A 314 11.48 21.40 -15.67
C LEU A 314 11.04 22.23 -14.47
N ARG A 315 11.62 21.97 -13.31
CA ARG A 315 11.40 22.74 -12.08
C ARG A 315 12.27 23.98 -12.08
N CYS A 316 11.75 25.07 -11.53
CA CYS A 316 12.52 26.29 -11.34
C CYS A 316 13.79 26.03 -10.50
N PRO A 317 14.98 26.52 -10.90
CA PRO A 317 16.23 26.38 -10.12
C PRO A 317 16.20 27.12 -8.77
N THR A 318 15.30 28.09 -8.60
CA THR A 318 15.24 28.91 -7.39
C THR A 318 14.82 28.05 -6.20
N THR A 319 15.67 27.99 -5.16
CA THR A 319 15.37 27.28 -3.91
C THR A 319 14.01 27.69 -3.33
N GLY A 320 13.17 26.71 -3.01
CA GLY A 320 11.83 26.93 -2.46
C GLY A 320 10.76 27.27 -3.50
N CYS A 321 11.11 27.45 -4.78
CA CYS A 321 10.14 27.72 -5.84
C CYS A 321 9.51 26.42 -6.36
N ASN A 322 8.19 26.45 -6.58
CA ASN A 322 7.44 25.34 -7.17
C ASN A 322 7.07 25.57 -8.65
N GLY A 323 7.65 26.60 -9.29
CA GLY A 323 7.43 26.92 -10.70
C GLY A 323 7.84 25.77 -11.61
N LEU A 324 7.03 25.52 -12.64
CA LEU A 324 7.25 24.51 -13.67
C LEU A 324 7.34 25.18 -15.03
N HIS A 325 8.24 24.69 -15.88
CA HIS A 325 8.53 25.23 -17.20
C HIS A 325 8.55 24.12 -18.23
N SER A 326 7.98 24.37 -19.41
CA SER A 326 8.10 23.45 -20.54
C SER A 326 9.56 23.30 -20.96
N ARG A 327 9.90 22.15 -21.55
CA ARG A 327 11.23 21.91 -22.11
C ARG A 327 11.57 22.99 -23.17
N PRO A 328 12.71 23.70 -23.06
CA PRO A 328 13.10 24.70 -24.06
C PRO A 328 13.50 24.00 -25.37
N GLN A 329 12.94 24.44 -26.51
CA GLN A 329 13.19 23.80 -27.81
C GLN A 329 14.43 24.32 -28.54
N GLN A 330 14.82 25.59 -28.38
CA GLN A 330 15.83 26.19 -29.26
C GLN A 330 16.92 27.01 -28.55
N ARG A 331 16.83 27.34 -27.25
CA ARG A 331 17.88 28.03 -26.44
C ARG A 331 17.69 27.81 -24.92
N PRO A 332 18.32 26.81 -24.29
CA PRO A 332 18.17 26.53 -22.85
C PRO A 332 18.92 27.53 -21.95
N ASP A 333 19.94 28.20 -22.48
CA ASP A 333 20.81 29.21 -21.87
C ASP A 333 20.11 30.56 -21.67
N LYS A 334 19.06 30.84 -22.47
CA LYS A 334 18.35 32.12 -22.42
C LYS A 334 17.58 32.27 -21.11
N PRO A 335 17.83 33.34 -20.32
CA PRO A 335 17.09 33.58 -19.09
C PRO A 335 15.60 33.80 -19.36
N ILE A 336 14.74 33.08 -18.63
CA ILE A 336 13.29 33.26 -18.64
C ILE A 336 12.81 33.82 -17.31
N LYS A 337 11.69 34.54 -17.30
CA LYS A 337 11.07 35.01 -16.06
C LYS A 337 10.15 33.93 -15.50
N CYS A 338 10.40 33.48 -14.27
CA CYS A 338 9.54 32.48 -13.63
C CYS A 338 8.23 33.11 -13.14
N SER A 339 7.09 32.54 -13.49
CA SER A 339 5.76 33.04 -13.06
C SER A 339 5.51 32.87 -11.55
N ALA A 340 6.17 31.92 -10.90
CA ALA A 340 5.99 31.65 -9.48
C ALA A 340 6.86 32.55 -8.58
N CYS A 341 8.17 32.62 -8.81
CA CYS A 341 9.09 33.42 -7.97
C CYS A 341 9.46 34.78 -8.57
N GLN A 342 9.00 35.09 -9.79
CA GLN A 342 9.28 36.33 -10.53
C GLN A 342 10.77 36.60 -10.87
N LYS A 343 11.68 35.69 -10.50
CA LYS A 343 13.12 35.80 -10.80
C LYS A 343 13.42 35.40 -12.25
N LYS A 344 14.49 35.96 -12.82
CA LYS A 344 15.10 35.49 -14.07
C LYS A 344 15.88 34.21 -13.77
N VAL A 345 15.60 33.14 -14.50
CA VAL A 345 16.19 31.82 -14.29
C VAL A 345 16.66 31.23 -15.62
N CYS A 346 17.74 30.46 -15.57
CA CYS A 346 18.22 29.63 -16.68
C CYS A 346 17.80 28.17 -16.43
N LEU A 347 17.44 27.43 -17.48
CA LEU A 347 17.02 26.02 -17.38
C LEU A 347 18.08 25.03 -17.88
N GLU A 348 19.23 25.52 -18.31
CA GLU A 348 20.33 24.73 -18.86
C GLU A 348 20.77 23.61 -17.90
N ASP A 349 21.03 23.93 -16.63
CA ASP A 349 21.41 22.94 -15.63
C ASP A 349 20.34 21.86 -15.40
N GLN A 350 19.06 22.26 -15.40
CA GLN A 350 17.95 21.31 -15.25
C GLN A 350 17.84 20.38 -16.46
N LEU A 351 18.05 20.91 -17.66
CA LEU A 351 18.02 20.15 -18.90
C LEU A 351 19.21 19.18 -19.00
N ALA A 352 20.42 19.65 -18.68
CA ALA A 352 21.61 18.82 -18.62
C ALA A 352 21.44 17.69 -17.59
N CYS A 353 20.90 17.99 -16.41
CA CYS A 353 20.61 16.99 -15.39
C CYS A 353 19.54 15.97 -15.85
N LEU A 354 18.53 16.41 -16.61
CA LEU A 354 17.54 15.51 -17.20
C LEU A 354 18.19 14.53 -18.21
N GLN A 355 19.05 15.02 -19.09
CA GLN A 355 19.79 14.20 -20.07
C GLN A 355 20.73 13.20 -19.38
N GLU A 356 21.37 13.60 -18.29
CA GLU A 356 22.14 12.68 -17.44
C GLU A 356 21.24 11.57 -16.86
N CYS A 357 20.03 11.92 -16.41
CA CYS A 357 19.08 10.93 -15.90
C CYS A 357 18.70 9.91 -16.97
N GLU A 358 18.43 10.35 -18.21
CA GLU A 358 18.17 9.46 -19.35
C GLU A 358 19.34 8.50 -19.60
N THR A 359 20.58 9.00 -19.55
CA THR A 359 21.79 8.16 -19.67
C THR A 359 21.87 7.13 -18.53
N PHE A 360 21.58 7.52 -17.29
CA PHE A 360 21.55 6.59 -16.17
C PHE A 360 20.42 5.57 -16.27
N TYR A 361 19.26 5.92 -16.83
CA TYR A 361 18.18 4.96 -17.06
C TYR A 361 18.63 3.86 -18.02
N THR A 362 19.26 4.22 -19.14
CA THR A 362 19.83 3.25 -20.08
C THR A 362 20.84 2.33 -19.41
N ARG A 363 21.76 2.88 -18.60
CA ARG A 363 22.74 2.06 -17.85
C ARG A 363 22.09 1.16 -16.81
N GLY A 364 21.09 1.66 -16.09
CA GLY A 364 20.34 0.88 -15.09
C GLY A 364 19.56 -0.27 -15.73
N LEU A 365 18.92 -0.03 -16.89
CA LEU A 365 18.25 -1.06 -17.68
C LEU A 365 19.23 -2.10 -18.23
N ALA A 366 20.40 -1.68 -18.72
CA ALA A 366 21.45 -2.61 -19.13
C ALA A 366 21.94 -3.48 -17.95
N SER A 367 22.12 -2.88 -16.76
CA SER A 367 22.50 -3.65 -15.55
C SER A 367 21.40 -4.65 -15.13
N MET A 368 20.13 -4.30 -15.33
CA MET A 368 19.01 -5.20 -15.09
C MET A 368 18.98 -6.36 -16.08
N GLU A 369 19.27 -6.09 -17.36
CA GLU A 369 19.39 -7.10 -18.42
C GLU A 369 20.60 -8.02 -18.18
N ASP A 370 21.70 -7.51 -17.65
CA ASP A 370 22.85 -8.32 -17.22
C ASP A 370 22.64 -9.02 -15.87
N GLU A 371 21.42 -9.00 -15.32
CA GLU A 371 21.04 -9.58 -14.03
C GLU A 371 21.81 -9.06 -12.80
N ARG A 372 22.49 -7.91 -12.95
CA ARG A 372 23.19 -7.16 -11.88
C ARG A 372 22.20 -6.30 -11.09
N VAL A 373 21.28 -6.97 -10.37
CA VAL A 373 20.11 -6.35 -9.72
C VAL A 373 20.46 -5.22 -8.75
N ASP A 374 21.44 -5.42 -7.87
CA ASP A 374 21.83 -4.39 -6.88
C ASP A 374 22.36 -3.11 -7.56
N GLU A 375 23.11 -3.25 -8.66
CA GLU A 375 23.64 -2.12 -9.43
C GLU A 375 22.56 -1.40 -10.21
N ALA A 376 21.62 -2.15 -10.80
CA ALA A 376 20.43 -1.60 -11.43
C ALA A 376 19.61 -0.77 -10.44
N ILE A 377 19.34 -1.31 -9.24
CA ILE A 377 18.62 -0.59 -8.18
C ILE A 377 19.35 0.69 -7.80
N GLY A 378 20.66 0.62 -7.54
CA GLY A 378 21.46 1.79 -7.16
C GLY A 378 21.40 2.89 -8.22
N THR A 379 21.66 2.52 -9.48
CA THR A 379 21.67 3.46 -10.61
C THR A 379 20.30 4.08 -10.85
N LEU A 380 19.24 3.27 -10.91
CA LEU A 380 17.87 3.75 -11.15
C LEU A 380 17.36 4.62 -10.01
N CYS A 381 17.60 4.23 -8.74
CA CYS A 381 17.21 5.05 -7.59
C CYS A 381 17.85 6.44 -7.63
N ASP A 382 19.15 6.52 -7.94
CA ASP A 382 19.86 7.79 -7.95
C ASP A 382 19.45 8.67 -9.13
N ALA A 383 19.20 8.09 -10.29
CA ALA A 383 18.66 8.79 -11.45
C ALA A 383 17.25 9.34 -11.17
N LEU A 384 16.35 8.53 -10.60
CA LEU A 384 14.99 8.95 -10.26
C LEU A 384 14.96 10.06 -9.21
N LYS A 385 15.85 10.00 -8.19
CA LYS A 385 16.01 11.09 -7.22
C LYS A 385 16.44 12.39 -7.89
N ARG A 386 17.38 12.33 -8.85
CA ARG A 386 17.83 13.52 -9.61
C ARG A 386 16.69 14.07 -10.47
N PHE A 387 16.02 13.21 -11.22
CA PHE A 387 14.88 13.60 -12.05
C PHE A 387 13.81 14.34 -11.25
N HIS A 388 13.34 13.78 -10.13
CA HIS A 388 12.27 14.41 -9.35
C HIS A 388 12.70 15.72 -8.66
N ARG A 389 14.01 16.03 -8.59
CA ARG A 389 14.53 17.33 -8.15
C ARG A 389 14.49 18.40 -9.25
N VAL A 390 14.73 18.03 -10.51
CA VAL A 390 14.92 18.99 -11.62
C VAL A 390 13.74 19.02 -12.59
N ALA A 391 12.92 17.98 -12.59
CA ALA A 391 11.86 17.76 -13.55
C ALA A 391 10.62 17.16 -12.89
N CYS A 392 9.56 17.06 -13.69
CA CYS A 392 8.27 16.57 -13.29
C CYS A 392 7.64 15.76 -14.45
N PRO A 393 7.01 14.61 -14.16
CA PRO A 393 6.29 13.85 -15.18
C PRO A 393 5.07 14.61 -15.76
N PRO A 394 4.50 14.13 -16.88
CA PRO A 394 4.77 12.85 -17.54
C PRO A 394 6.10 12.82 -18.31
N HIS A 395 6.84 11.71 -18.24
CA HIS A 395 8.11 11.50 -18.95
C HIS A 395 8.33 9.99 -19.19
N ARG A 396 8.42 9.55 -20.44
CA ARG A 396 8.39 8.13 -20.82
C ARG A 396 9.51 7.32 -20.16
N ASP A 397 10.74 7.78 -20.28
CA ASP A 397 11.89 6.98 -19.82
C ASP A 397 11.99 6.95 -18.29
N THR A 398 11.52 8.00 -17.61
CA THR A 398 11.38 7.98 -16.14
C THR A 398 10.40 6.91 -15.71
N HIS A 399 9.27 6.74 -16.40
CA HIS A 399 8.31 5.71 -16.04
C HIS A 399 8.83 4.31 -16.34
N LEU A 400 9.61 4.12 -17.41
CA LEU A 400 10.33 2.86 -17.63
C LEU A 400 11.31 2.56 -16.50
N ALA A 401 12.08 3.55 -16.07
CA ALA A 401 13.00 3.41 -14.96
C ALA A 401 12.28 3.07 -13.65
N GLU A 402 11.12 3.66 -13.37
CA GLU A 402 10.29 3.34 -12.21
C GLU A 402 9.72 1.91 -12.26
N ILE A 403 9.30 1.45 -13.45
CA ILE A 403 8.86 0.06 -13.67
C ILE A 403 10.02 -0.91 -13.49
N ALA A 404 11.18 -0.63 -14.09
CA ALA A 404 12.38 -1.44 -13.98
C ALA A 404 12.87 -1.55 -12.52
N LEU A 405 12.91 -0.42 -11.80
CA LEU A 405 13.23 -0.38 -10.38
C LEU A 405 12.22 -1.22 -9.59
N SER A 406 10.93 -1.08 -9.88
CA SER A 406 9.88 -1.88 -9.22
C SER A 406 10.12 -3.38 -9.42
N SER A 407 10.41 -3.83 -10.65
CA SER A 407 10.72 -5.23 -10.95
C SER A 407 11.96 -5.73 -10.20
N CYS A 408 13.03 -4.91 -10.13
CA CYS A 408 14.22 -5.26 -9.36
C CYS A 408 13.94 -5.37 -7.86
N LEU A 409 13.07 -4.52 -7.31
CA LEU A 409 12.68 -4.56 -5.90
C LEU A 409 11.79 -5.77 -5.58
N ILE A 410 10.86 -6.09 -6.48
CA ILE A 410 9.96 -7.26 -6.40
C ILE A 410 10.75 -8.58 -6.39
N ASP A 411 11.91 -8.63 -7.05
CA ASP A 411 12.78 -9.82 -7.09
C ASP A 411 13.35 -10.23 -5.70
N TYR A 412 13.32 -9.34 -4.71
CA TYR A 412 13.61 -9.67 -3.30
C TYR A 412 12.38 -10.17 -2.52
N GLY A 413 11.21 -10.23 -3.17
CA GLY A 413 9.96 -10.70 -2.61
C GLY A 413 9.75 -12.20 -2.78
N ASN A 414 8.48 -12.60 -2.77
CA ASN A 414 8.06 -13.96 -3.07
C ASN A 414 8.33 -14.25 -4.55
N THR A 415 9.31 -15.12 -4.81
CA THR A 415 9.64 -15.58 -6.16
C THR A 415 9.60 -17.09 -6.24
N TRP A 416 9.18 -17.61 -7.38
CA TRP A 416 9.29 -19.02 -7.72
C TRP A 416 10.12 -19.19 -8.99
N ARG A 417 11.07 -20.14 -8.95
CA ARG A 417 11.86 -20.55 -10.12
C ARG A 417 11.51 -22.01 -10.46
N PRO A 418 11.37 -22.35 -11.75
CA PRO A 418 11.38 -23.75 -12.15
C PRO A 418 12.65 -24.41 -11.61
N ALA A 419 12.52 -25.59 -11.00
CA ALA A 419 13.69 -26.41 -10.73
C ALA A 419 14.40 -26.67 -12.07
N ALA A 420 15.72 -26.53 -12.12
CA ALA A 420 16.48 -27.01 -13.26
C ALA A 420 16.24 -28.53 -13.34
N LEU A 421 15.65 -28.97 -14.45
CA LEU A 421 15.45 -30.39 -14.75
C LEU A 421 16.80 -31.09 -14.94
#